data_AF-A0A5M7AY72-F1
#
_entry.id   AF-A0A5M7AY72-F1
#
_cell.length_a   1.000
_cell.length_b   1.000
_cell.length_c   1.000
_cell.angle_alpha   90.00
_cell.angle_beta   90.00
_cell.angle_gamma   90.00
#
_symmetry.space_group_name_H-M   'P 1'
#
loop_
_entity.id
_entity.type
_entity.pdbx_description
1 polymer ?
#
loop_
_entity_poly.entity_id
_entity_poly.type
_entity_poly.pdbx_seq_one_letter_code
_entity_poly.pdbx_strand_id
1 'polypeptide(L)'
;MKEDFKILQRIFKNARTKKHKCLICDELSINSHLLQKNGILNYISTNNHITQIKGNDFFKAEKDGIIGIKSVGINNAMSYPLFCNSHDTNVFAPIETQEHNLEDYNSQLLFSYRSLCAEVRKKMVNVDIFERVKNSRQFAANTQFINMAKSQIEANLMGIQDLNWYKNLMELEINNSESTPNFTFEKIDFEFIPVSASAAYSPLNPTEHTLEVLKNKENVLNYIFINLIPQEDKLTLIIGYHNSKSDDWILEYISSWKKLSKLEFELKLTDLFSTKIETWAISPEYWNELKTKNIKAFKEYWNEHANDLRITQSVDFNLFE
;
A
#
# COMPACT_ATOMS: atom_id res chain seq x y z
N MET A 1 9.00 -11.13 27.59
CA MET A 1 7.72 -11.04 26.84
C MET A 1 6.95 -9.75 27.14
N LYS A 2 6.36 -9.55 28.33
CA LYS A 2 5.59 -8.31 28.64
C LYS A 2 6.42 -7.02 28.51
N GLU A 3 7.65 -7.01 28.99
CA GLU A 3 8.53 -5.83 28.84
C GLU A 3 8.97 -5.64 27.38
N ASP A 4 9.22 -6.71 26.62
CA ASP A 4 9.56 -6.64 25.20
C ASP A 4 8.41 -5.98 24.39
N PHE A 5 7.17 -6.41 24.63
CA PHE A 5 5.99 -5.80 24.00
C PHE A 5 5.82 -4.33 24.35
N LYS A 6 6.07 -3.94 25.61
CA LYS A 6 6.04 -2.54 26.03
C LYS A 6 7.08 -1.70 25.27
N ILE A 7 8.30 -2.22 25.11
CA ILE A 7 9.37 -1.54 24.39
C ILE A 7 9.04 -1.45 22.89
N LEU A 8 8.56 -2.53 22.27
CA LEU A 8 8.14 -2.54 20.86
C LEU A 8 6.98 -1.58 20.60
N GLN A 9 5.94 -1.62 21.43
CA GLN A 9 4.80 -0.70 21.34
C GLN A 9 5.25 0.76 21.40
N ARG A 10 6.20 1.09 22.28
CA ARG A 10 6.79 2.44 22.37
C ARG A 10 7.60 2.79 21.13
N ILE A 11 8.43 1.88 20.62
CA ILE A 11 9.24 2.11 19.40
C ILE A 11 8.33 2.39 18.21
N PHE A 12 7.34 1.53 17.95
CA PHE A 12 6.40 1.67 16.83
C PHE A 12 5.59 2.96 16.94
N LYS A 13 5.08 3.27 18.14
CA LYS A 13 4.33 4.53 18.38
C LYS A 13 5.21 5.75 18.10
N ASN A 14 6.43 5.79 18.62
CA ASN A 14 7.33 6.92 18.45
C ASN A 14 7.74 7.12 16.98
N ALA A 15 8.02 6.05 16.24
CA ALA A 15 8.39 6.14 14.83
C ALA A 15 7.20 6.61 13.97
N ARG A 16 5.99 6.07 14.20
CA ARG A 16 4.78 6.42 13.43
C ARG A 16 4.23 7.82 13.72
N THR A 17 4.49 8.37 14.90
CA THR A 17 4.01 9.72 15.31
C THR A 17 5.06 10.81 15.13
N LYS A 18 6.26 10.45 14.67
CA LYS A 18 7.34 11.39 14.36
C LYS A 18 6.86 12.36 13.28
N LYS A 19 7.18 13.64 13.44
CA LYS A 19 7.01 14.62 12.35
C LYS A 19 8.02 14.33 11.25
N HIS A 20 7.58 14.40 10.02
CA HIS A 20 8.42 14.13 8.87
C HIS A 20 8.43 15.32 7.91
N LYS A 21 9.52 15.46 7.17
CA LYS A 21 9.61 16.40 6.05
C LYS A 21 8.73 15.96 4.87
N CYS A 22 8.41 16.88 4.00
CA CYS A 22 7.83 16.62 2.69
C CYS A 22 8.76 15.72 1.86
N LEU A 23 8.21 14.87 0.99
CA LEU A 23 9.01 14.03 0.09
C LEU A 23 9.61 14.78 -1.11
N ILE A 24 9.25 16.06 -1.27
CA ILE A 24 9.70 16.92 -2.38
C ILE A 24 10.57 18.08 -1.87
N CYS A 25 10.33 18.58 -0.65
CA CYS A 25 11.09 19.69 -0.05
C CYS A 25 11.33 19.52 1.45
N ASP A 26 11.99 20.51 2.07
CA ASP A 26 12.38 20.46 3.49
C ASP A 26 11.28 20.87 4.49
N GLU A 27 10.12 21.33 4.02
CA GLU A 27 8.98 21.69 4.87
C GLU A 27 8.36 20.49 5.59
N LEU A 28 7.62 20.72 6.67
CA LEU A 28 6.91 19.65 7.36
C LEU A 28 5.76 19.09 6.50
N SER A 29 5.67 17.77 6.44
CA SER A 29 4.55 17.07 5.79
C SER A 29 3.27 17.12 6.63
N ILE A 30 2.14 17.20 5.94
CA ILE A 30 0.80 16.95 6.44
C ILE A 30 0.40 15.51 6.10
N ASN A 31 -0.69 15.02 6.71
CA ASN A 31 -1.30 13.76 6.30
C ASN A 31 -2.03 13.93 4.97
N SER A 32 -1.39 13.45 3.91
CA SER A 32 -1.92 13.38 2.55
C SER A 32 -2.80 12.13 2.42
N HIS A 33 -4.05 12.30 1.97
CA HIS A 33 -4.91 11.17 1.65
C HIS A 33 -4.51 10.57 0.31
N LEU A 34 -4.37 9.24 0.23
CA LEU A 34 -4.00 8.58 -1.03
C LEU A 34 -5.09 8.71 -2.09
N LEU A 35 -6.34 8.66 -1.64
CA LEU A 35 -7.52 8.93 -2.46
C LEU A 35 -8.35 10.00 -1.75
N GLN A 36 -8.91 10.93 -2.52
CA GLN A 36 -9.63 12.08 -1.98
C GLN A 36 -10.79 11.65 -1.06
N LYS A 37 -11.02 12.42 0.01
CA LYS A 37 -12.15 12.17 0.91
C LYS A 37 -13.50 12.36 0.19
N ASN A 38 -13.69 13.55 -0.36
CA ASN A 38 -14.88 13.91 -1.09
C ASN A 38 -14.80 13.32 -2.51
N GLY A 39 -15.83 12.60 -2.95
CA GLY A 39 -15.85 12.01 -4.29
C GLY A 39 -15.16 10.64 -4.43
N ILE A 40 -14.42 10.16 -3.43
CA ILE A 40 -13.91 8.77 -3.41
C ILE A 40 -14.21 8.09 -2.07
N LEU A 41 -13.51 8.45 -0.99
CA LEU A 41 -13.64 7.72 0.27
C LEU A 41 -15.03 7.87 0.91
N ASN A 42 -15.77 8.95 0.61
CA ASN A 42 -17.14 9.13 1.08
C ASN A 42 -18.09 8.03 0.57
N TYR A 43 -17.88 7.47 -0.63
CA TYR A 43 -18.70 6.38 -1.18
C TYR A 43 -18.59 5.08 -0.38
N ILE A 44 -17.52 4.93 0.40
CA ILE A 44 -17.28 3.75 1.25
C ILE A 44 -17.29 4.12 2.73
N SER A 45 -17.84 5.28 3.10
CA SER A 45 -17.88 5.72 4.49
C SER A 45 -19.27 5.60 5.09
N THR A 46 -19.34 5.12 6.32
CA THR A 46 -20.55 5.12 7.15
C THR A 46 -20.26 5.95 8.38
N ASN A 47 -21.10 6.96 8.68
CA ASN A 47 -20.93 7.85 9.84
C ASN A 47 -19.52 8.48 9.93
N ASN A 48 -18.96 8.93 8.80
CA ASN A 48 -17.59 9.46 8.68
C ASN A 48 -16.48 8.49 9.09
N HIS A 49 -16.72 7.18 9.00
CA HIS A 49 -15.73 6.15 9.27
C HIS A 49 -15.62 5.17 8.10
N ILE A 50 -14.42 4.60 7.92
CA ILE A 50 -14.18 3.47 7.02
C ILE A 50 -13.49 2.35 7.79
N THR A 51 -13.61 1.12 7.32
CA THR A 51 -12.89 -0.03 7.89
C THR A 51 -11.59 -0.24 7.12
N GLN A 52 -10.46 -0.35 7.81
CA GLN A 52 -9.16 -0.61 7.19
C GLN A 52 -8.28 -1.48 8.08
N ILE A 53 -7.26 -2.07 7.47
CA ILE A 53 -6.26 -2.86 8.19
C ILE A 53 -5.35 -1.92 9.00
N LYS A 54 -5.10 -2.29 10.26
CA LYS A 54 -4.17 -1.61 11.17
C LYS A 54 -3.47 -2.60 12.08
N GLY A 55 -2.23 -2.31 12.45
CA GLY A 55 -1.56 -3.04 13.52
C GLY A 55 -2.38 -3.01 14.83
N ASN A 56 -2.51 -4.16 15.46
CA ASN A 56 -3.01 -4.30 16.81
C ASN A 56 -1.98 -3.79 17.83
N ASP A 57 -2.44 -3.60 19.06
CA ASP A 57 -1.54 -3.38 20.18
C ASP A 57 -0.71 -4.66 20.39
N PHE A 58 0.60 -4.53 20.61
CA PHE A 58 1.47 -5.70 20.88
C PHE A 58 0.99 -6.52 22.08
N PHE A 59 0.34 -5.90 23.08
CA PHE A 59 -0.26 -6.61 24.22
C PHE A 59 -1.48 -7.46 23.85
N LYS A 60 -2.10 -7.19 22.69
CA LYS A 60 -3.22 -7.97 22.15
C LYS A 60 -2.78 -8.98 21.09
N ALA A 61 -1.51 -8.94 20.67
CA ALA A 61 -1.04 -9.74 19.55
C ALA A 61 -1.19 -11.25 19.76
N GLU A 62 -1.02 -11.74 21.00
CA GLU A 62 -1.19 -13.17 21.33
C GLU A 62 -2.63 -13.67 21.12
N LYS A 63 -3.63 -12.80 21.37
CA LYS A 63 -5.05 -13.17 21.30
C LYS A 63 -5.68 -12.81 19.96
N ASP A 64 -5.37 -11.62 19.47
CA ASP A 64 -6.09 -10.98 18.36
C ASP A 64 -5.21 -10.90 17.09
N GLY A 65 -3.99 -11.44 17.12
CA GLY A 65 -3.00 -11.30 16.06
C GLY A 65 -2.33 -9.93 16.04
N ILE A 66 -1.23 -9.80 15.30
CA ILE A 66 -0.47 -8.54 15.16
C ILE A 66 -1.26 -7.53 14.32
N ILE A 67 -2.18 -8.02 13.49
CA ILE A 67 -2.93 -7.21 12.54
C ILE A 67 -4.42 -7.29 12.89
N GLY A 68 -5.04 -6.12 12.99
CA GLY A 68 -6.46 -5.96 13.25
C GLY A 68 -7.13 -5.18 12.14
N ILE A 69 -8.45 -5.28 12.11
CA ILE A 69 -9.30 -4.55 11.18
C ILE A 69 -10.11 -3.57 12.02
N LYS A 70 -9.95 -2.28 11.74
CA LYS A 70 -10.43 -1.21 12.60
C LYS A 70 -11.27 -0.23 11.81
N SER A 71 -12.36 0.21 12.43
CA SER A 71 -13.07 1.42 12.00
C SER A 71 -12.21 2.64 12.31
N VAL A 72 -11.96 3.48 11.31
CA VAL A 72 -11.13 4.67 11.40
C VAL A 72 -11.87 5.84 10.78
N GLY A 73 -11.87 6.98 11.50
CA GLY A 73 -12.47 8.21 10.99
C GLY A 73 -11.84 8.63 9.66
N ILE A 74 -12.67 9.04 8.71
CA ILE A 74 -12.29 9.30 7.32
C ILE A 74 -11.14 10.31 7.18
N ASN A 75 -11.02 11.25 8.11
CA ASN A 75 -9.93 12.24 8.17
C ASN A 75 -8.54 11.65 8.44
N ASN A 76 -8.46 10.41 8.92
CA ASN A 76 -7.18 9.72 9.20
C ASN A 76 -7.03 8.44 8.37
N ALA A 77 -8.00 8.15 7.51
CA ALA A 77 -8.05 6.90 6.79
C ALA A 77 -7.32 7.04 5.45
N MET A 78 -6.61 5.97 5.06
CA MET A 78 -5.77 5.95 3.86
C MET A 78 -4.92 7.22 3.70
N SER A 79 -4.34 7.70 4.80
CA SER A 79 -3.55 8.93 4.82
C SER A 79 -2.20 8.72 5.49
N TYR A 80 -1.17 9.33 4.93
CA TYR A 80 0.19 9.25 5.43
C TYR A 80 0.82 10.64 5.44
N PRO A 81 1.77 10.92 6.34
CA PRO A 81 2.53 12.16 6.23
C PRO A 81 3.32 12.07 4.93
N LEU A 82 3.04 12.83 3.87
CA LEU A 82 3.76 12.70 2.58
C LEU A 82 4.27 14.05 2.09
N PHE A 83 3.36 14.99 1.90
CA PHE A 83 3.65 16.28 1.28
C PHE A 83 3.41 17.43 2.25
N CYS A 84 4.09 18.57 2.08
CA CYS A 84 3.66 19.79 2.76
C CYS A 84 2.35 20.30 2.13
N ASN A 85 1.63 21.19 2.81
CA ASN A 85 0.34 21.68 2.32
C ASN A 85 0.40 22.24 0.88
N SER A 86 1.47 22.96 0.54
CA SER A 86 1.66 23.51 -0.81
C SER A 86 1.75 22.42 -1.87
N HIS A 87 2.63 21.43 -1.68
CA HIS A 87 2.79 20.34 -2.64
C HIS A 87 1.56 19.44 -2.71
N ASP A 88 0.93 19.14 -1.58
CA ASP A 88 -0.29 18.32 -1.54
C ASP A 88 -1.43 18.98 -2.34
N THR A 89 -1.60 20.30 -2.17
CA THR A 89 -2.64 21.07 -2.86
C THR A 89 -2.32 21.21 -4.35
N ASN A 90 -1.12 21.66 -4.68
CA ASN A 90 -0.81 22.11 -6.04
C ASN A 90 -0.53 20.95 -7.01
N VAL A 91 0.22 19.93 -6.57
CA VAL A 91 0.60 18.80 -7.44
C VAL A 91 -0.63 17.96 -7.77
N PHE A 92 -1.52 17.79 -6.80
CA PHE A 92 -2.65 16.88 -6.93
C PHE A 92 -3.99 17.57 -7.19
N ALA A 93 -4.03 18.89 -7.32
CA ALA A 93 -5.23 19.62 -7.74
C ALA A 93 -5.99 18.95 -8.90
N PRO A 94 -5.32 18.39 -9.95
CA PRO A 94 -6.03 17.74 -11.05
C PRO A 94 -6.86 16.51 -10.66
N ILE A 95 -6.50 15.82 -9.57
CA ILE A 95 -7.21 14.62 -9.08
C ILE A 95 -8.05 14.88 -7.82
N GLU A 96 -8.12 16.13 -7.36
CA GLU A 96 -8.90 16.55 -6.18
C GLU A 96 -10.24 17.22 -6.56
N THR A 97 -10.76 16.92 -7.76
CA THR A 97 -12.04 17.39 -8.30
C THR A 97 -13.18 16.41 -7.97
N GLN A 98 -14.44 16.87 -7.98
CA GLN A 98 -15.58 15.96 -7.75
C GLN A 98 -15.80 14.95 -8.87
N GLU A 99 -15.52 15.35 -10.12
CA GLU A 99 -15.56 14.47 -11.29
C GLU A 99 -14.12 14.09 -11.65
N HIS A 100 -13.77 12.83 -11.42
CA HIS A 100 -12.45 12.30 -11.74
C HIS A 100 -12.41 11.81 -13.19
N ASN A 101 -11.52 12.38 -14.01
CA ASN A 101 -11.21 11.81 -15.31
C ASN A 101 -10.22 10.65 -15.14
N LEU A 102 -10.75 9.44 -14.90
CA LEU A 102 -9.93 8.25 -14.68
C LEU A 102 -9.32 7.66 -15.97
N GLU A 103 -9.64 8.21 -17.14
CA GLU A 103 -9.02 7.87 -18.44
C GLU A 103 -7.80 8.73 -18.74
N ASP A 104 -7.69 9.90 -18.10
CA ASP A 104 -6.59 10.83 -18.32
C ASP A 104 -5.28 10.30 -17.73
N TYR A 105 -4.23 10.27 -18.57
CA TYR A 105 -2.91 9.78 -18.20
C TYR A 105 -2.34 10.51 -16.98
N ASN A 106 -2.46 11.84 -16.95
CA ASN A 106 -1.91 12.64 -15.84
C ASN A 106 -2.61 12.29 -14.52
N SER A 107 -3.92 12.07 -14.56
CA SER A 107 -4.69 11.65 -13.40
C SER A 107 -4.26 10.27 -12.90
N GLN A 108 -4.11 9.29 -13.80
CA GLN A 108 -3.62 7.94 -13.47
C GLN A 108 -2.18 7.96 -12.92
N LEU A 109 -1.32 8.80 -13.48
CA LEU A 109 0.04 9.02 -13.02
C LEU A 109 0.07 9.66 -11.62
N LEU A 110 -0.77 10.66 -11.35
CA LEU A 110 -0.85 11.33 -10.06
C LEU A 110 -1.35 10.39 -8.95
N PHE A 111 -2.38 9.56 -9.21
CA PHE A 111 -2.82 8.54 -8.25
C PHE A 111 -1.68 7.56 -7.92
N SER A 112 -0.98 7.09 -8.94
CA SER A 112 0.14 6.16 -8.81
C SER A 112 1.35 6.78 -8.12
N TYR A 113 1.65 8.05 -8.39
CA TYR A 113 2.71 8.80 -7.73
C TYR A 113 2.43 8.97 -6.23
N ARG A 114 1.18 9.24 -5.87
CA ARG A 114 0.78 9.36 -4.47
C ARG A 114 0.90 8.03 -3.72
N SER A 115 0.47 6.92 -4.33
CA SER A 115 0.60 5.58 -3.76
C SER A 115 2.06 5.15 -3.59
N LEU A 116 2.90 5.41 -4.59
CA LEU A 116 4.34 5.19 -4.55
C LEU A 116 4.98 5.96 -3.39
N CYS A 117 4.65 7.24 -3.24
CA CYS A 117 5.18 8.08 -2.16
C CYS A 117 4.78 7.55 -0.78
N ALA A 118 3.58 6.97 -0.67
CA ALA A 118 3.13 6.29 0.54
C ALA A 118 4.02 5.09 0.89
N GLU A 119 4.35 4.26 -0.09
CA GLU A 119 5.25 3.12 0.09
C GLU A 119 6.65 3.55 0.51
N VAL A 120 7.20 4.61 -0.11
CA VAL A 120 8.48 5.21 0.31
C VAL A 120 8.42 5.61 1.79
N ARG A 121 7.36 6.34 2.19
CA ARG A 121 7.20 6.77 3.59
C ARG A 121 7.09 5.59 4.55
N LYS A 122 6.30 4.57 4.21
CA LYS A 122 6.13 3.38 5.06
C LYS A 122 7.46 2.66 5.27
N LYS A 123 8.26 2.49 4.20
CA LYS A 123 9.61 1.91 4.30
C LYS A 123 10.55 2.78 5.13
N MET A 124 10.52 4.11 5.00
CA MET A 124 11.31 5.01 5.85
C MET A 124 10.96 4.87 7.34
N VAL A 125 9.66 4.75 7.66
CA VAL A 125 9.19 4.51 9.03
C VAL A 125 9.65 3.13 9.52
N ASN A 126 9.61 2.10 8.68
CA ASN A 126 10.12 0.77 9.02
C ASN A 126 11.64 0.81 9.32
N VAL A 127 12.43 1.52 8.52
CA VAL A 127 13.86 1.73 8.82
C VAL A 127 14.05 2.38 10.19
N ASP A 128 13.30 3.43 10.53
CA ASP A 128 13.39 4.06 11.86
C ASP A 128 12.98 3.09 12.99
N ILE A 129 11.93 2.30 12.79
CA ILE A 129 11.50 1.26 13.73
C ILE A 129 12.62 0.25 13.98
N PHE A 130 13.16 -0.33 12.91
CA PHE A 130 14.15 -1.40 13.04
C PHE A 130 15.52 -0.88 13.50
N GLU A 131 15.90 0.36 13.18
CA GLU A 131 17.07 1.01 13.77
C GLU A 131 16.91 1.18 15.29
N ARG A 132 15.74 1.59 15.77
CA ARG A 132 15.46 1.67 17.21
C ARG A 132 15.45 0.31 17.89
N VAL A 133 14.93 -0.73 17.21
CA VAL A 133 15.00 -2.11 17.71
C VAL A 133 16.46 -2.56 17.82
N LYS A 134 17.25 -2.39 16.74
CA LYS A 134 18.67 -2.74 16.66
C LYS A 134 19.50 -2.06 17.76
N ASN A 135 19.19 -0.80 18.07
CA ASN A 135 19.93 0.01 19.05
C ASN A 135 19.33 -0.06 20.48
N SER A 136 18.30 -0.89 20.71
CA SER A 136 17.66 -1.03 22.02
C SER A 136 18.49 -1.93 22.95
N ARG A 137 18.83 -1.43 24.14
CA ARG A 137 19.50 -2.23 25.18
C ARG A 137 18.70 -3.48 25.58
N GLN A 138 17.37 -3.41 25.50
CA GLN A 138 16.48 -4.54 25.80
C GLN A 138 16.76 -5.75 24.89
N PHE A 139 17.13 -5.50 23.63
CA PHE A 139 17.28 -6.52 22.61
C PHE A 139 18.74 -6.86 22.29
N ALA A 140 19.70 -6.19 22.93
CA ALA A 140 21.12 -6.29 22.61
C ALA A 140 21.68 -7.73 22.72
N ALA A 141 21.17 -8.53 23.66
CA ALA A 141 21.58 -9.93 23.84
C ALA A 141 20.88 -10.90 22.88
N ASN A 142 19.81 -10.49 22.18
CA ASN A 142 19.06 -11.33 21.26
C ASN A 142 19.62 -11.19 19.83
N THR A 143 20.68 -11.93 19.54
CA THR A 143 21.41 -11.86 18.25
C THR A 143 20.51 -12.16 17.04
N GLN A 144 19.59 -13.11 17.17
CA GLN A 144 18.62 -13.43 16.10
C GLN A 144 17.72 -12.23 15.81
N PHE A 145 17.16 -11.60 16.84
CA PHE A 145 16.28 -10.45 16.69
C PHE A 145 17.01 -9.22 16.14
N ILE A 146 18.26 -9.01 16.54
CA ILE A 146 19.13 -7.97 15.98
C ILE A 146 19.46 -8.24 14.50
N ASN A 147 19.76 -9.48 14.14
CA ASN A 147 20.02 -9.84 12.74
C ASN A 147 18.77 -9.66 11.89
N MET A 148 17.59 -10.05 12.40
CA MET A 148 16.30 -9.77 11.75
C MET A 148 16.11 -8.26 11.54
N ALA A 149 16.37 -7.43 12.56
CA ALA A 149 16.28 -5.98 12.43
C ALA A 149 17.23 -5.42 11.36
N LYS A 150 18.49 -5.91 11.29
CA LYS A 150 19.45 -5.53 10.26
C LYS A 150 18.97 -5.91 8.85
N SER A 151 18.48 -7.13 8.67
CA SER A 151 17.92 -7.58 7.39
C SER A 151 16.73 -6.72 6.96
N GLN A 152 15.85 -6.35 7.90
CA GLN A 152 14.72 -5.48 7.61
C GLN A 152 15.15 -4.06 7.25
N ILE A 153 16.19 -3.51 7.91
CA ILE A 153 16.76 -2.21 7.53
C ILE A 153 17.30 -2.28 6.10
N GLU A 154 18.11 -3.29 5.78
CA GLU A 154 18.70 -3.48 4.44
C GLU A 154 17.60 -3.58 3.37
N ALA A 155 16.62 -4.48 3.56
CA ALA A 155 15.53 -4.69 2.60
C ALA A 155 14.66 -3.44 2.39
N ASN A 156 14.35 -2.69 3.45
CA ASN A 156 13.57 -1.45 3.31
C ASN A 156 14.38 -0.34 2.60
N LEU A 157 15.69 -0.23 2.85
CA LEU A 157 16.56 0.73 2.16
C LEU A 157 16.67 0.43 0.66
N MET A 158 16.78 -0.86 0.30
CA MET A 158 16.77 -1.28 -1.10
C MET A 158 15.42 -0.95 -1.77
N GLY A 159 14.30 -1.28 -1.12
CA GLY A 159 12.99 -0.91 -1.65
C GLY A 159 12.77 0.61 -1.78
N ILE A 160 13.34 1.42 -0.88
CA ILE A 160 13.33 2.89 -1.02
C ILE A 160 14.14 3.34 -2.23
N GLN A 161 15.30 2.73 -2.47
CA GLN A 161 16.12 3.03 -3.65
C GLN A 161 15.34 2.77 -4.94
N ASP A 162 14.70 1.60 -5.05
CA ASP A 162 13.90 1.24 -6.23
C ASP A 162 12.74 2.22 -6.42
N LEU A 163 11.94 2.45 -5.37
CA LEU A 163 10.79 3.36 -5.45
C LEU A 163 11.22 4.79 -5.80
N ASN A 164 12.38 5.27 -5.35
CA ASN A 164 12.89 6.59 -5.71
C ASN A 164 13.27 6.69 -7.20
N TRP A 165 13.68 5.59 -7.84
CA TRP A 165 13.89 5.59 -9.29
C TRP A 165 12.58 5.91 -10.02
N TYR A 166 11.50 5.21 -9.68
CA TYR A 166 10.16 5.50 -10.22
C TYR A 166 9.65 6.88 -9.83
N LYS A 167 9.85 7.30 -8.57
CA LYS A 167 9.46 8.63 -8.06
C LYS A 167 10.03 9.74 -8.93
N ASN A 168 11.32 9.67 -9.23
CA ASN A 168 12.00 10.69 -10.02
C ASN A 168 11.47 10.74 -11.46
N LEU A 169 11.17 9.58 -12.06
CA LEU A 169 10.59 9.53 -13.40
C LEU A 169 9.16 10.10 -13.44
N MET A 170 8.32 9.72 -12.48
CA MET A 170 6.98 10.30 -12.36
C MET A 170 7.04 11.81 -12.12
N GLU A 171 7.98 12.31 -11.31
CA GLU A 171 8.17 13.74 -11.09
C GLU A 171 8.63 14.48 -12.35
N LEU A 172 9.47 13.87 -13.17
CA LEU A 172 9.86 14.44 -14.46
C LEU A 172 8.67 14.57 -15.40
N GLU A 173 7.82 13.54 -15.48
CA GLU A 173 6.63 13.55 -16.34
C GLU A 173 5.54 14.49 -15.82
N ILE A 174 5.27 14.50 -14.51
CA ILE A 174 4.30 15.42 -13.88
C ILE A 174 4.69 16.89 -14.13
N ASN A 175 5.99 17.21 -14.11
CA ASN A 175 6.47 18.57 -14.34
C ASN A 175 6.67 18.92 -15.82
N ASN A 176 6.53 17.96 -16.74
CA ASN A 176 6.73 18.17 -18.17
C ASN A 176 5.65 17.46 -18.99
N SER A 177 4.56 18.17 -19.27
CA SER A 177 3.41 17.67 -20.02
C SER A 177 3.71 17.32 -21.48
N GLU A 178 4.88 17.68 -22.03
CA GLU A 178 5.30 17.33 -23.39
C GLU A 178 6.18 16.06 -23.43
N SER A 179 6.49 15.46 -22.28
CA SER A 179 7.29 14.25 -22.23
C SER A 179 6.54 13.03 -22.78
N THR A 180 7.26 12.14 -23.46
CA THR A 180 6.72 10.84 -23.88
C THR A 180 6.35 10.01 -22.66
N PRO A 181 5.11 9.51 -22.54
CA PRO A 181 4.70 8.65 -21.43
C PRO A 181 5.59 7.41 -21.29
N ASN A 182 6.25 7.25 -20.14
CA ASN A 182 7.00 6.03 -19.84
C ASN A 182 6.22 5.05 -18.96
N PHE A 183 5.03 5.43 -18.52
CA PHE A 183 4.11 4.54 -17.82
C PHE A 183 2.96 4.14 -18.74
N THR A 184 2.47 2.91 -18.55
CA THR A 184 1.23 2.45 -19.15
C THR A 184 0.24 2.15 -18.04
N PHE A 185 -0.99 2.63 -18.22
CA PHE A 185 -2.09 2.39 -17.30
C PHE A 185 -3.26 1.76 -18.06
N GLU A 186 -3.91 0.82 -17.41
CA GLU A 186 -5.13 0.18 -17.86
C GLU A 186 -6.24 0.57 -16.89
N LYS A 187 -7.34 1.10 -17.44
CA LYS A 187 -8.57 1.36 -16.70
C LYS A 187 -9.58 0.25 -16.96
N ILE A 188 -10.12 -0.31 -15.89
CA ILE A 188 -11.13 -1.39 -15.95
C ILE A 188 -12.25 -1.06 -14.97
N ASP A 189 -13.48 -1.05 -15.45
CA ASP A 189 -14.67 -0.79 -14.64
C ASP A 189 -15.35 -2.12 -14.25
N PHE A 190 -15.71 -2.25 -12.98
CA PHE A 190 -16.42 -3.39 -12.40
C PHE A 190 -17.71 -2.96 -11.71
N GLU A 191 -18.58 -3.93 -11.38
CA GLU A 191 -19.72 -3.69 -10.49
C GLU A 191 -19.23 -3.07 -9.16
N PHE A 192 -20.02 -2.15 -8.62
CA PHE A 192 -19.69 -1.50 -7.36
C PHE A 192 -19.55 -2.51 -6.22
N ILE A 193 -18.37 -2.49 -5.60
CA ILE A 193 -18.11 -3.07 -4.28
C ILE A 193 -17.56 -1.92 -3.44
N PRO A 194 -18.06 -1.69 -2.20
CA PRO A 194 -17.70 -0.51 -1.41
C PRO A 194 -16.32 -0.68 -0.75
N VAL A 195 -15.30 -0.83 -1.58
CA VAL A 195 -13.88 -0.95 -1.25
C VAL A 195 -13.09 0.14 -1.97
N SER A 196 -11.93 0.45 -1.43
CA SER A 196 -10.98 1.34 -2.07
C SER A 196 -9.56 0.91 -1.74
N ALA A 197 -8.63 1.09 -2.67
CA ALA A 197 -7.22 0.73 -2.49
C ALA A 197 -6.30 1.67 -3.25
N SER A 198 -5.11 1.90 -2.73
CA SER A 198 -4.07 2.68 -3.42
C SER A 198 -2.71 2.21 -2.94
N ALA A 199 -1.97 1.52 -3.81
CA ALA A 199 -0.71 0.88 -3.45
C ALA A 199 0.26 0.82 -4.62
N ALA A 200 1.55 0.66 -4.28
CA ALA A 200 2.58 0.21 -5.20
C ALA A 200 3.24 -1.03 -4.60
N TYR A 201 3.47 -2.07 -5.40
CA TYR A 201 4.17 -3.26 -4.90
C TYR A 201 5.03 -3.89 -6.00
N SER A 202 6.05 -4.62 -5.58
CA SER A 202 6.93 -5.36 -6.48
C SER A 202 6.57 -6.84 -6.48
N PRO A 203 6.23 -7.42 -7.63
CA PRO A 203 6.03 -8.85 -7.74
C PRO A 203 7.37 -9.60 -7.71
N LEU A 204 7.68 -10.26 -6.58
CA LEU A 204 8.91 -11.06 -6.46
C LEU A 204 8.72 -12.52 -6.88
N ASN A 205 9.34 -12.90 -8.00
CA ASN A 205 9.55 -14.29 -8.42
C ASN A 205 10.82 -14.86 -7.76
N PRO A 206 10.75 -15.82 -6.82
CA PRO A 206 11.93 -16.34 -6.12
C PRO A 206 12.95 -17.06 -7.01
N THR A 207 12.52 -17.55 -8.18
CA THR A 207 13.41 -18.23 -9.13
C THR A 207 14.31 -17.22 -9.86
N GLU A 208 13.77 -16.04 -10.16
CA GLU A 208 14.46 -14.98 -10.90
C GLU A 208 15.13 -13.97 -9.95
N HIS A 209 14.47 -13.66 -8.83
CA HIS A 209 14.91 -12.71 -7.82
C HIS A 209 15.67 -13.42 -6.69
N THR A 210 16.81 -14.00 -7.03
CA THR A 210 17.74 -14.57 -6.03
C THR A 210 18.27 -13.48 -5.10
N LEU A 211 18.79 -13.84 -3.92
CA LEU A 211 19.36 -12.87 -2.99
C LEU A 211 20.50 -12.03 -3.60
N GLU A 212 21.27 -12.60 -4.53
CA GLU A 212 22.31 -11.90 -5.26
C GLU A 212 21.72 -10.83 -6.20
N VAL A 213 20.70 -11.20 -6.98
CA VAL A 213 19.98 -10.28 -7.87
C VAL A 213 19.34 -9.15 -7.08
N LEU A 214 18.67 -9.48 -5.97
CA LEU A 214 18.04 -8.51 -5.08
C LEU A 214 19.08 -7.53 -4.51
N LYS A 215 20.23 -8.02 -4.01
CA LYS A 215 21.25 -7.16 -3.39
C LYS A 215 22.06 -6.31 -4.39
N ASN A 216 21.92 -6.55 -5.69
CA ASN A 216 22.57 -5.72 -6.69
C ASN A 216 21.85 -4.37 -6.81
N LYS A 217 22.52 -3.30 -6.37
CA LYS A 217 21.98 -1.92 -6.38
C LYS A 217 21.72 -1.36 -7.79
N GLU A 218 22.27 -1.97 -8.84
CA GLU A 218 21.99 -1.58 -10.22
C GLU A 218 20.66 -2.15 -10.72
N ASN A 219 20.12 -3.18 -10.04
CA ASN A 219 18.87 -3.83 -10.41
C ASN A 219 17.68 -3.17 -9.71
N VAL A 220 17.07 -2.21 -10.39
CA VAL A 220 15.77 -1.67 -9.97
C VAL A 220 14.68 -2.71 -10.26
N LEU A 221 13.98 -3.16 -9.21
CA LEU A 221 12.88 -4.12 -9.32
C LEU A 221 11.68 -3.58 -10.10
N ASN A 222 10.90 -4.49 -10.68
CA ASN A 222 9.64 -4.15 -11.34
C ASN A 222 8.57 -3.81 -10.30
N TYR A 223 7.69 -2.85 -10.61
CA TYR A 223 6.60 -2.44 -9.73
C TYR A 223 5.27 -2.33 -10.51
N ILE A 224 4.20 -2.69 -9.82
CA ILE A 224 2.82 -2.44 -10.23
C ILE A 224 2.24 -1.34 -9.35
N PHE A 225 1.54 -0.40 -9.98
CA PHE A 225 0.76 0.64 -9.32
C PHE A 225 -0.72 0.28 -9.44
N ILE A 226 -1.43 0.24 -8.32
CA ILE A 226 -2.84 -0.15 -8.30
C ILE A 226 -3.68 0.85 -7.51
N ASN A 227 -4.78 1.29 -8.10
CA ASN A 227 -5.77 2.15 -7.48
C ASN A 227 -7.17 1.60 -7.76
N LEU A 228 -7.90 1.29 -6.69
CA LEU A 228 -9.32 0.92 -6.72
C LEU A 228 -10.12 2.12 -6.22
N ILE A 229 -10.83 2.75 -7.15
CA ILE A 229 -11.52 4.02 -6.97
C ILE A 229 -13.03 3.75 -7.04
N PRO A 230 -13.74 3.74 -5.89
CA PRO A 230 -15.19 3.67 -5.88
C PRO A 230 -15.79 4.95 -6.48
N GLN A 231 -16.81 4.77 -7.31
CA GLN A 231 -17.68 5.82 -7.86
C GLN A 231 -19.12 5.52 -7.45
N GLU A 232 -20.09 6.34 -7.88
CA GLU A 232 -21.49 6.20 -7.45
C GLU A 232 -22.10 4.82 -7.76
N ASP A 233 -21.81 4.25 -8.93
CA ASP A 233 -22.44 3.02 -9.43
C ASP A 233 -21.44 1.92 -9.84
N LYS A 234 -20.14 2.18 -9.70
CA LYS A 234 -19.09 1.26 -10.14
C LYS A 234 -17.81 1.37 -9.34
N LEU A 235 -16.99 0.33 -9.43
CA LEU A 235 -15.64 0.32 -8.90
C LEU A 235 -14.64 0.31 -10.05
N THR A 236 -13.81 1.35 -10.15
CA THR A 236 -12.81 1.46 -11.22
C THR A 236 -11.43 1.03 -10.70
N LEU A 237 -10.81 0.10 -11.42
CA LEU A 237 -9.41 -0.27 -11.28
C LEU A 237 -8.57 0.56 -12.26
N ILE A 238 -7.57 1.26 -11.74
CA ILE A 238 -6.42 1.73 -12.51
C ILE A 238 -5.23 0.88 -12.09
N ILE A 239 -4.66 0.15 -13.05
CA ILE A 239 -3.45 -0.65 -12.83
C ILE A 239 -2.39 -0.25 -13.85
N GLY A 240 -1.16 -0.06 -13.42
CA GLY A 240 -0.10 0.38 -14.32
C GLY A 240 1.30 -0.05 -13.93
N TYR A 241 2.23 0.20 -14.85
CA TYR A 241 3.62 -0.19 -14.79
C TYR A 241 4.48 0.77 -15.62
N HIS A 242 5.80 0.69 -15.48
CA HIS A 242 6.75 1.44 -16.31
C HIS A 242 7.18 0.61 -17.53
N ASN A 243 7.20 1.21 -18.71
CA ASN A 243 7.36 0.56 -20.02
C ASN A 243 8.71 -0.19 -20.18
N SER A 244 9.76 0.22 -19.46
CA SER A 244 11.05 -0.50 -19.43
C SER A 244 11.18 -1.52 -18.29
N LYS A 245 10.14 -1.68 -17.47
CA LYS A 245 10.09 -2.54 -16.27
C LYS A 245 8.84 -3.42 -16.30
N SER A 246 8.57 -4.00 -17.47
CA SER A 246 7.45 -4.90 -17.74
C SER A 246 7.96 -6.22 -18.31
N ASP A 247 7.97 -7.24 -17.47
CA ASP A 247 8.16 -8.62 -17.89
C ASP A 247 6.81 -9.27 -18.28
N ASP A 248 6.87 -10.49 -18.80
CA ASP A 248 5.68 -11.25 -19.20
C ASP A 248 4.70 -11.43 -18.04
N TRP A 249 5.21 -11.65 -16.82
CA TRP A 249 4.37 -11.83 -15.64
C TRP A 249 3.51 -10.59 -15.35
N ILE A 250 4.09 -9.39 -15.41
CA ILE A 250 3.34 -8.13 -15.21
C ILE A 250 2.26 -7.96 -16.27
N LEU A 251 2.61 -8.20 -17.53
CA LEU A 251 1.67 -8.05 -18.64
C LEU A 251 0.51 -9.05 -18.54
N GLU A 252 0.80 -10.30 -18.17
CA GLU A 252 -0.22 -11.34 -17.91
C GLU A 252 -1.07 -11.01 -16.67
N TYR A 253 -0.46 -10.51 -15.60
CA TYR A 253 -1.17 -10.15 -14.38
C TYR A 253 -2.18 -9.01 -14.63
N ILE A 254 -1.78 -7.99 -15.40
CA ILE A 254 -2.66 -6.89 -15.81
C ILE A 254 -3.76 -7.39 -16.74
N SER A 255 -3.40 -8.18 -17.76
CA SER A 255 -4.35 -8.76 -18.71
C SER A 255 -5.42 -9.61 -18.03
N SER A 256 -5.04 -10.37 -17.00
CA SER A 256 -5.97 -11.23 -16.26
C SER A 256 -6.98 -10.45 -15.39
N TRP A 257 -6.93 -9.12 -15.31
CA TRP A 257 -8.02 -8.32 -14.72
C TRP A 257 -9.14 -8.02 -15.72
N LYS A 258 -8.91 -8.29 -17.02
CA LYS A 258 -9.88 -7.98 -18.08
C LYS A 258 -10.92 -9.10 -18.18
N LYS A 259 -12.18 -8.72 -18.43
CA LYS A 259 -13.31 -9.63 -18.73
C LYS A 259 -13.62 -10.67 -17.63
N LEU A 260 -13.46 -10.30 -16.36
CA LEU A 260 -13.84 -11.16 -15.24
C LEU A 260 -15.36 -11.15 -15.03
N SER A 261 -15.93 -12.30 -14.70
CA SER A 261 -17.25 -12.37 -14.07
C SER A 261 -17.20 -11.78 -12.65
N LYS A 262 -18.37 -11.53 -12.05
CA LYS A 262 -18.46 -11.02 -10.67
C LYS A 262 -17.69 -11.90 -9.67
N LEU A 263 -17.90 -13.21 -9.73
CA LEU A 263 -17.24 -14.15 -8.83
C LEU A 263 -15.72 -14.17 -9.03
N GLU A 264 -15.24 -14.15 -10.28
CA GLU A 264 -13.80 -14.12 -10.56
C GLU A 264 -13.17 -12.80 -10.09
N PHE A 265 -13.88 -11.67 -10.23
CA PHE A 265 -13.44 -10.38 -9.72
C PHE A 265 -13.33 -10.37 -8.18
N GLU A 266 -14.34 -10.87 -7.48
CA GLU A 266 -14.34 -10.98 -6.01
C GLU A 266 -13.20 -11.88 -5.50
N LEU A 267 -12.97 -13.03 -6.15
CA LEU A 267 -11.85 -13.91 -5.84
C LEU A 267 -10.51 -13.21 -6.06
N LYS A 268 -10.36 -12.49 -7.17
CA LYS A 268 -9.12 -11.79 -7.50
C LYS A 268 -8.86 -10.58 -6.59
N LEU A 269 -9.90 -9.87 -6.16
CA LEU A 269 -9.81 -8.85 -5.11
C LEU A 269 -9.39 -9.48 -3.77
N THR A 270 -9.97 -10.63 -3.42
CA THR A 270 -9.61 -11.35 -2.19
C THR A 270 -8.13 -11.73 -2.20
N ASP A 271 -7.63 -12.25 -3.33
CA ASP A 271 -6.21 -12.56 -3.51
C ASP A 271 -5.31 -11.32 -3.39
N LEU A 272 -5.66 -10.24 -4.09
CA LEU A 272 -4.93 -8.96 -4.04
C LEU A 272 -4.82 -8.43 -2.59
N PHE A 273 -5.95 -8.37 -1.88
CA PHE A 273 -6.03 -7.84 -0.52
C PHE A 273 -5.39 -8.77 0.52
N SER A 274 -5.34 -10.07 0.25
CA SER A 274 -4.76 -11.05 1.17
C SER A 274 -3.25 -11.19 1.00
N THR A 275 -2.72 -10.97 -0.22
CA THR A 275 -1.34 -11.37 -0.55
C THR A 275 -0.44 -10.24 -1.00
N LYS A 276 -0.96 -9.15 -1.59
CA LYS A 276 -0.12 -8.16 -2.29
C LYS A 276 -0.13 -6.76 -1.66
N ILE A 277 -1.28 -6.31 -1.13
CA ILE A 277 -1.42 -4.92 -0.68
C ILE A 277 -2.03 -4.79 0.71
N GLU A 278 -1.51 -3.85 1.49
CA GLU A 278 -2.03 -3.48 2.81
C GLU A 278 -2.86 -2.19 2.82
N THR A 279 -2.71 -1.37 1.79
CA THR A 279 -3.29 -0.03 1.73
C THR A 279 -4.65 -0.04 1.04
N TRP A 280 -5.62 -0.68 1.70
CA TRP A 280 -7.01 -0.72 1.26
C TRP A 280 -7.99 -0.51 2.41
N ALA A 281 -9.21 -0.16 2.06
CA ALA A 281 -10.32 0.08 2.97
C ALA A 281 -11.63 -0.44 2.38
N ILE A 282 -12.62 -0.60 3.26
CA ILE A 282 -13.94 -1.14 2.97
C ILE A 282 -14.99 -0.42 3.83
N SER A 283 -16.21 -0.31 3.31
CA SER A 283 -17.34 0.23 4.06
C SER A 283 -17.53 -0.50 5.39
N PRO A 284 -17.75 0.22 6.51
CA PRO A 284 -18.07 -0.40 7.78
C PRO A 284 -19.33 -1.26 7.74
N GLU A 285 -20.37 -0.82 7.03
CA GLU A 285 -21.62 -1.57 6.88
C GLU A 285 -21.37 -2.86 6.10
N TYR A 286 -20.75 -2.74 4.93
CA TYR A 286 -20.47 -3.89 4.08
C TYR A 286 -19.53 -4.90 4.76
N TRP A 287 -18.52 -4.43 5.49
CA TRP A 287 -17.64 -5.28 6.28
C TRP A 287 -18.41 -6.11 7.31
N ASN A 288 -19.46 -5.56 7.93
CA ASN A 288 -20.27 -6.25 8.93
C ASN A 288 -21.23 -7.27 8.30
N GLU A 289 -21.53 -7.14 7.01
CA GLU A 289 -22.34 -8.09 6.24
C GLU A 289 -21.53 -9.32 5.79
N LEU A 290 -20.20 -9.19 5.69
CA LEU A 290 -19.34 -10.31 5.29
C LEU A 290 -19.44 -11.48 6.27
N LYS A 291 -19.44 -12.70 5.72
CA LYS A 291 -19.52 -13.92 6.52
C LYS A 291 -18.35 -14.00 7.49
N THR A 292 -18.64 -14.30 8.76
CA THR A 292 -17.62 -14.43 9.81
C THR A 292 -16.53 -15.45 9.47
N LYS A 293 -16.87 -16.53 8.76
CA LYS A 293 -15.90 -17.54 8.27
C LYS A 293 -14.86 -16.92 7.32
N ASN A 294 -15.26 -16.00 6.44
CA ASN A 294 -14.40 -15.40 5.42
C ASN A 294 -13.48 -14.35 6.04
N ILE A 295 -14.03 -13.53 6.95
CA ILE A 295 -13.23 -12.59 7.75
C ILE A 295 -12.16 -13.33 8.57
N LYS A 296 -12.52 -14.48 9.14
CA LYS A 296 -11.59 -15.30 9.93
C LYS A 296 -10.47 -15.85 9.04
N ALA A 297 -10.79 -16.46 7.90
CA ALA A 297 -9.82 -16.96 6.95
C ALA A 297 -8.84 -15.85 6.48
N PHE A 298 -9.38 -14.67 6.16
CA PHE A 298 -8.57 -13.50 5.81
C PHE A 298 -7.56 -13.12 6.91
N LYS A 299 -8.03 -13.03 8.16
CA LYS A 299 -7.17 -12.67 9.30
C LYS A 299 -6.11 -13.74 9.60
N GLU A 300 -6.47 -15.01 9.51
CA GLU A 300 -5.54 -16.12 9.72
C GLU A 300 -4.44 -16.09 8.67
N TYR A 301 -4.81 -15.97 7.38
CA TYR A 301 -3.85 -15.88 6.29
C TYR A 301 -2.86 -14.72 6.49
N TRP A 302 -3.36 -13.52 6.77
CA TRP A 302 -2.53 -12.34 6.98
C TRP A 302 -1.58 -12.48 8.18
N ASN A 303 -2.03 -13.02 9.31
CA ASN A 303 -1.16 -13.18 10.47
C ASN A 303 -0.04 -14.22 10.23
N GLU A 304 -0.29 -15.22 9.38
CA GLU A 304 0.68 -16.25 9.01
C GLU A 304 1.65 -15.78 7.91
N HIS A 305 1.17 -14.99 6.94
CA HIS A 305 1.88 -14.70 5.68
C HIS A 305 2.27 -13.23 5.49
N ALA A 306 2.06 -12.33 6.46
CA ALA A 306 2.34 -10.88 6.29
C ALA A 306 3.78 -10.51 5.85
N ASN A 307 4.76 -11.41 6.00
CA ASN A 307 6.15 -11.17 5.56
C ASN A 307 6.52 -11.97 4.30
N ASP A 308 5.59 -12.74 3.75
CA ASP A 308 5.75 -13.42 2.48
C ASP A 308 5.48 -12.41 1.36
N LEU A 309 6.43 -12.27 0.43
CA LEU A 309 6.34 -11.33 -0.70
C LEU A 309 6.30 -12.07 -2.04
N ARG A 310 6.14 -13.40 -2.03
CA ARG A 310 6.20 -14.22 -3.25
C ARG A 310 5.01 -13.94 -4.15
N ILE A 311 5.26 -13.87 -5.47
CA ILE A 311 4.19 -13.78 -6.47
C ILE A 311 3.26 -14.99 -6.43
N THR A 312 3.78 -16.15 -6.04
CA THR A 312 3.07 -17.43 -5.98
C THR A 312 2.09 -17.53 -4.81
N GLN A 313 2.07 -16.55 -3.90
CA GLN A 313 1.03 -16.52 -2.87
C GLN A 313 -0.34 -16.42 -3.52
N SER A 314 -1.23 -17.30 -3.06
CA SER A 314 -2.64 -17.25 -3.35
C SER A 314 -3.48 -17.65 -2.13
N VAL A 315 -4.77 -17.38 -2.22
CA VAL A 315 -5.79 -17.78 -1.24
C VAL A 315 -6.87 -18.63 -1.89
N ASP A 316 -7.50 -19.50 -1.10
CA ASP A 316 -8.55 -20.45 -1.53
C ASP A 316 -9.95 -20.09 -1.00
N PHE A 317 -10.13 -18.87 -0.49
CA PHE A 317 -11.40 -18.35 -0.02
C PHE A 317 -11.80 -17.08 -0.78
N ASN A 318 -13.10 -16.75 -0.78
CA ASN A 318 -13.62 -15.48 -1.26
C ASN A 318 -14.08 -14.63 -0.07
N LEU A 319 -13.48 -13.46 0.12
CA LEU A 319 -13.82 -12.54 1.20
C LEU A 319 -15.24 -11.98 1.06
N PHE A 320 -15.71 -11.83 -0.19
CA PHE A 320 -16.95 -11.16 -0.57
C PHE A 320 -18.16 -12.11 -0.76
N GLU A 321 -17.95 -13.42 -0.58
CA GLU A 321 -18.98 -14.46 -0.76
C GLU A 321 -20.11 -14.44 0.28
#